data_AF-A0ABC8J0H6-F1
#
_entry.id   AF-A0ABC8J0H6-F1
#
_cell.length_a   1.000
_cell.length_b   1.000
_cell.length_c   1.000
_cell.angle_alpha   90.00
_cell.angle_beta   90.00
_cell.angle_gamma   90.00
#
_symmetry.space_group_name_H-M   'P 1'
#
loop_
_entity.id
_entity.type
_entity.pdbx_description
1 polymer ?
#
loop_
_entity_poly.entity_id
_entity_poly.type
_entity_poly.pdbx_seq_one_letter_code
_entity_poly.pdbx_strand_id
1 'polypeptide(L)'
;MQPQRLKKVITDNPKKLGELIDLVNLPSTLRDFTGQSQSSRLGCFMRVWSYIKTNNLQDPKNKNVVNCDEKLKGILLGKPRVELVDLPSLIKLHFTTKAPNSSSQEKRMPSIFKY
;
A
#
# COMPACT_ATOMS: atom_id res chain seq x y z
N MET A 1 -15.02 -13.01 -23.72
CA MET A 1 -15.39 -13.68 -22.45
C MET A 1 -14.16 -13.72 -21.54
N GLN A 2 -14.21 -13.05 -20.38
CA GLN A 2 -13.06 -12.79 -19.50
C GLN A 2 -12.51 -14.05 -18.81
N PRO A 3 -11.18 -14.17 -18.58
CA PRO A 3 -10.56 -15.38 -18.05
C PRO A 3 -10.71 -15.51 -16.52
N GLN A 4 -11.45 -16.53 -16.07
CA GLN A 4 -11.59 -16.92 -14.67
C GLN A 4 -10.47 -17.87 -14.22
N ARG A 5 -9.33 -17.36 -13.76
CA ARG A 5 -8.29 -18.22 -13.11
C ARG A 5 -7.54 -17.53 -11.96
N LEU A 6 -8.27 -17.02 -10.96
CA LEU A 6 -7.66 -16.57 -9.69
C LEU A 6 -8.29 -17.21 -8.43
N LYS A 7 -9.09 -18.27 -8.56
CA LYS A 7 -9.92 -18.81 -7.47
C LYS A 7 -9.29 -19.93 -6.61
N LYS A 8 -7.98 -20.23 -6.74
CA LYS A 8 -7.39 -21.46 -6.14
C LYS A 8 -6.25 -21.26 -5.12
N VAL A 9 -6.19 -20.13 -4.42
CA VAL A 9 -5.30 -19.94 -3.25
C VAL A 9 -6.10 -19.23 -2.13
N ILE A 10 -7.20 -19.84 -1.68
CA ILE A 10 -8.16 -19.21 -0.73
C ILE A 10 -8.42 -20.12 0.50
N THR A 11 -7.88 -21.33 0.58
CA THR A 11 -8.48 -22.36 1.44
C THR A 11 -7.92 -22.54 2.86
N ASP A 12 -6.99 -21.71 3.37
CA ASP A 12 -6.34 -22.05 4.66
C ASP A 12 -6.74 -21.21 5.90
N ASN A 13 -7.36 -20.02 5.76
CA ASN A 13 -7.85 -19.27 6.94
C ASN A 13 -8.92 -18.19 6.63
N PRO A 14 -10.21 -18.45 6.89
CA PRO A 14 -11.30 -17.54 6.51
C PRO A 14 -11.28 -16.20 7.26
N LYS A 15 -10.80 -16.18 8.52
CA LYS A 15 -10.75 -14.94 9.33
C LYS A 15 -9.74 -13.93 8.78
N LYS A 16 -8.59 -14.42 8.30
CA LYS A 16 -7.52 -13.60 7.74
C LYS A 16 -7.83 -13.11 6.32
N LEU A 17 -8.61 -13.90 5.57
CA LEU A 17 -9.19 -13.47 4.29
C LEU A 17 -10.18 -12.32 4.45
N GLY A 18 -11.06 -12.38 5.45
CA GLY A 18 -11.97 -11.29 5.77
C GLY A 18 -11.22 -9.98 6.00
N GLU A 19 -10.18 -10.00 6.83
CA GLU A 19 -9.34 -8.83 7.10
C GLU A 19 -8.66 -8.28 5.81
N LEU A 20 -8.28 -9.15 4.86
CA LEU A 20 -7.61 -8.74 3.62
C LEU A 20 -8.57 -8.19 2.56
N ILE A 21 -9.83 -8.61 2.62
CA ILE A 21 -10.93 -8.19 1.74
C ILE A 21 -11.70 -7.00 2.35
N ASP A 22 -11.48 -6.69 3.62
CA ASP A 22 -12.13 -5.58 4.29
C ASP A 22 -11.86 -4.24 3.57
N LEU A 23 -12.93 -3.50 3.29
CA LEU A 23 -12.87 -2.23 2.57
C LEU A 23 -12.44 -1.15 3.54
N VAL A 24 -11.31 -0.51 3.24
CA VAL A 24 -10.74 0.53 4.08
C VAL A 24 -10.57 1.81 3.28
N ASN A 25 -10.70 2.95 3.97
CA ASN A 25 -10.53 4.28 3.36
C ASN A 25 -9.08 4.45 2.90
N LEU A 26 -8.91 4.76 1.62
CA LEU A 26 -7.57 4.94 1.04
C LEU A 26 -7.03 6.35 1.33
N PRO A 27 -5.73 6.52 1.60
CA PRO A 27 -5.08 7.82 1.56
C PRO A 27 -5.20 8.42 0.14
N SER A 28 -5.13 9.75 0.04
CA SER A 28 -5.29 10.50 -1.22
C SER A 28 -4.44 9.95 -2.35
N THR A 29 -3.18 9.61 -2.07
CA THR A 29 -2.24 9.03 -3.04
C THR A 29 -2.73 7.72 -3.68
N LEU A 30 -3.30 6.82 -2.88
CA LEU A 30 -3.88 5.57 -3.39
C LEU A 30 -5.22 5.80 -4.09
N ARG A 31 -5.99 6.81 -3.65
CA ARG A 31 -7.26 7.20 -4.24
C ARG A 31 -7.08 7.68 -5.68
N ASP A 32 -6.10 8.54 -5.92
CA ASP A 32 -5.78 9.09 -7.24
C ASP A 32 -5.30 8.00 -8.20
N PHE A 33 -4.57 7.01 -7.69
CA PHE A 33 -4.08 5.90 -8.51
C PHE A 33 -5.17 4.86 -8.83
N THR A 34 -5.98 4.50 -7.84
CA THR A 34 -7.01 3.47 -7.99
C THR A 34 -8.31 4.03 -8.60
N GLY A 35 -8.54 5.34 -8.47
CA GLY A 35 -9.80 5.99 -8.83
C GLY A 35 -10.96 5.64 -7.89
N GLN A 36 -10.66 5.07 -6.71
CA GLN A 36 -11.66 4.54 -5.77
C GLN A 36 -11.43 5.15 -4.39
N SER A 37 -12.52 5.53 -3.71
CA SER A 37 -12.46 6.08 -2.34
C SER A 37 -12.10 5.03 -1.29
N GLN A 38 -12.47 3.78 -1.55
CA GLN A 38 -12.27 2.64 -0.66
C GLN A 38 -11.78 1.45 -1.47
N SER A 39 -10.82 0.73 -0.93
CA SER A 39 -10.38 -0.55 -1.50
C SER A 39 -9.92 -1.44 -0.38
N SER A 40 -10.04 -2.75 -0.59
CA SER A 40 -9.41 -3.72 0.27
C SER A 40 -7.90 -3.77 0.05
N ARG A 41 -7.17 -4.26 1.06
CA ARG A 41 -5.71 -4.43 1.00
C ARG A 41 -5.32 -5.33 -0.18
N LEU A 42 -6.06 -6.41 -0.37
CA LEU A 42 -5.87 -7.33 -1.49
C LEU A 42 -6.22 -6.68 -2.83
N GLY A 43 -7.34 -5.95 -2.90
CA GLY A 43 -7.75 -5.23 -4.11
C GLY A 43 -6.71 -4.20 -4.55
N CYS A 44 -6.14 -3.47 -3.59
CA CYS A 44 -5.10 -2.49 -3.84
C CYS A 44 -3.81 -3.16 -4.37
N PHE A 45 -3.39 -4.26 -3.73
CA PHE A 45 -2.25 -5.05 -4.21
C PHE A 45 -2.47 -5.58 -5.64
N MET A 46 -3.65 -6.13 -5.93
CA MET A 46 -4.00 -6.60 -7.27
C MET A 46 -4.00 -5.48 -8.31
N ARG A 47 -4.49 -4.29 -7.96
CA ARG A 47 -4.48 -3.12 -8.85
C ARG A 47 -3.06 -2.66 -9.18
N VAL A 48 -2.21 -2.52 -8.15
CA VAL A 48 -0.79 -2.17 -8.30
C VAL A 48 -0.06 -3.23 -9.13
N TRP A 49 -0.28 -4.51 -8.83
CA TRP A 49 0.30 -5.63 -9.56
C TRP A 49 -0.10 -5.66 -11.04
N SER A 50 -1.37 -5.40 -11.32
CA SER A 50 -1.88 -5.30 -12.69
C SER A 50 -1.23 -4.13 -13.44
N TYR A 51 -1.06 -2.98 -12.78
CA TYR A 51 -0.39 -1.83 -13.36
C TYR A 51 1.08 -2.11 -13.69
N ILE A 52 1.82 -2.74 -12.77
CA ILE A 52 3.23 -3.13 -12.96
C ILE A 52 3.38 -4.01 -14.20
N LYS A 53 2.50 -5.01 -14.36
CA LYS A 53 2.54 -5.92 -15.52
C LYS A 53 2.12 -5.25 -16.81
N THR A 54 1.07 -4.42 -16.77
CA THR A 54 0.58 -3.70 -17.97
C THR A 54 1.63 -2.73 -18.52
N ASN A 55 2.38 -2.07 -17.63
CA ASN A 55 3.44 -1.13 -17.99
C ASN A 55 4.83 -1.78 -18.10
N ASN A 56 4.92 -3.12 -17.98
CA ASN A 56 6.18 -3.87 -18.02
C ASN A 56 7.28 -3.28 -17.12
N LEU A 57 6.91 -2.90 -15.90
CA LEU A 57 7.81 -2.24 -14.94
C LEU A 57 8.72 -3.22 -14.19
N GLN A 58 8.68 -4.52 -14.51
CA GLN A 58 9.59 -5.50 -13.94
C GLN A 58 10.98 -5.37 -14.57
N ASP A 59 12.02 -5.56 -13.77
CA ASP A 59 13.38 -5.55 -14.30
C ASP A 59 13.62 -6.79 -15.18
N PRO A 60 14.14 -6.63 -16.42
CA PRO A 60 14.35 -7.74 -17.33
C PRO A 60 15.43 -8.71 -16.84
N LYS A 61 16.37 -8.24 -15.98
CA LYS A 61 17.41 -9.09 -15.38
C LYS A 61 16.88 -9.76 -14.12
N ASN A 62 16.08 -9.05 -13.33
CA ASN A 62 15.55 -9.53 -12.05
C ASN A 62 14.03 -9.39 -11.99
N LYS A 63 13.30 -10.47 -12.30
CA LYS A 63 11.82 -10.49 -12.25
C LYS A 63 11.22 -10.22 -10.86
N ASN A 64 12.05 -10.30 -9.82
CA ASN A 64 11.70 -9.97 -8.43
C ASN A 64 11.80 -8.48 -8.11
N VAL A 65 12.38 -7.68 -9.00
CA VAL A 65 12.56 -6.23 -8.83
C VAL A 65 11.59 -5.49 -9.76
N VAL A 66 10.94 -4.46 -9.22
CA VAL A 66 10.05 -3.56 -9.94
C VAL A 66 10.68 -2.18 -9.98
N ASN A 67 10.82 -1.64 -11.19
CA ASN A 67 11.21 -0.25 -11.42
C ASN A 67 9.98 0.64 -11.30
N CYS A 68 9.91 1.43 -10.23
CA CYS A 68 8.77 2.29 -9.95
C CYS A 68 8.78 3.49 -10.89
N ASP A 69 7.67 3.71 -11.61
CA ASP A 69 7.42 4.96 -12.31
C ASP A 69 7.05 6.08 -11.33
N GLU A 70 6.77 7.29 -11.83
CA GLU A 70 6.38 8.42 -10.98
C GLU A 70 5.10 8.14 -10.17
N LYS A 71 4.13 7.45 -10.76
CA LYS A 71 2.87 7.10 -10.08
C LYS A 71 3.09 6.07 -8.98
N LEU A 72 3.83 4.99 -9.28
CA LEU A 72 4.16 3.96 -8.31
C LEU A 72 5.07 4.48 -7.21
N LYS A 73 6.00 5.39 -7.51
CA LYS A 73 6.82 6.05 -6.48
C LYS A 73 5.95 6.73 -5.44
N GLY A 74 4.90 7.45 -5.84
CA GLY A 74 3.97 8.08 -4.88
C GLY A 74 3.32 7.08 -3.90
N ILE A 75 3.08 5.86 -4.35
CA ILE A 75 2.51 4.78 -3.54
C ILE A 75 3.59 4.01 -2.79
N LEU A 76 4.78 3.85 -3.33
CA LEU A 76 5.83 3.00 -2.76
C LEU A 76 6.85 3.84 -1.95
N LEU A 77 6.37 4.88 -1.27
CA LEU A 77 7.16 5.76 -0.40
C LEU A 77 8.34 6.44 -1.13
N GLY A 78 8.16 6.75 -2.41
CA GLY A 78 9.17 7.38 -3.26
C GLY A 78 10.29 6.45 -3.73
N LYS A 79 10.24 5.15 -3.40
CA LYS A 79 11.32 4.22 -3.75
C LYS A 79 11.39 4.01 -5.27
N PRO A 80 12.57 4.22 -5.91
CA PRO A 80 12.72 4.07 -7.35
C PRO A 80 12.72 2.60 -7.79
N ARG A 81 13.13 1.70 -6.89
CA ARG A 81 13.10 0.26 -7.08
C ARG A 81 12.56 -0.39 -5.82
N VAL A 82 11.67 -1.34 -5.99
CA VAL A 82 11.17 -2.17 -4.90
C VAL A 82 11.23 -3.63 -5.27
N GLU A 83 11.38 -4.47 -4.26
CA GLU A 83 11.21 -5.90 -4.45
C GLU A 83 9.74 -6.29 -4.36
N LEU A 84 9.42 -7.36 -5.08
CA LEU A 84 8.09 -7.96 -5.10
C LEU A 84 7.63 -8.45 -3.72
N VAL A 85 8.58 -8.81 -2.87
CA VAL A 85 8.36 -9.26 -1.49
C VAL A 85 7.96 -8.10 -0.59
N ASP A 86 8.46 -6.90 -0.86
CA ASP A 86 8.16 -5.68 -0.10
C ASP A 86 6.83 -5.03 -0.49
N LEU A 87 6.33 -5.27 -1.70
CA LEU A 87 5.05 -4.74 -2.19
C LEU A 87 3.88 -4.89 -1.19
N PRO A 88 3.55 -6.10 -0.69
CA PRO A 88 2.47 -6.25 0.28
C PRO A 88 2.74 -5.52 1.60
N SER A 89 4.00 -5.45 2.05
CA SER A 89 4.40 -4.72 3.26
C SER A 89 4.27 -3.21 3.10
N LEU A 90 4.69 -2.67 1.95
CA LEU A 90 4.55 -1.26 1.60
C LEU A 90 3.08 -0.86 1.50
N ILE A 91 2.26 -1.68 0.85
CA ILE A 91 0.82 -1.46 0.75
C ILE A 91 0.18 -1.51 2.14
N LYS A 92 0.54 -2.50 2.97
CA LYS A 92 0.06 -2.58 4.36
C LYS A 92 0.37 -1.29 5.12
N LEU A 93 1.53 -0.65 4.90
CA LEU A 93 1.91 0.59 5.58
C LEU A 93 0.89 1.72 5.36
N HIS A 94 0.34 1.86 4.15
CA HIS A 94 -0.72 2.85 3.87
C HIS A 94 -2.00 2.62 4.65
N PHE A 95 -2.28 1.38 5.01
CA PHE A 95 -3.47 1.00 5.78
C PHE A 95 -3.22 0.95 7.29
N THR A 96 -1.98 0.72 7.74
CA THR A 96 -1.62 0.76 9.17
C THR A 96 -1.18 2.13 9.64
N THR A 97 -0.90 3.08 8.74
CA THR A 97 -0.78 4.49 9.07
C THR A 97 -2.15 4.99 9.51
N LYS A 98 -2.43 4.87 10.82
CA LYS A 98 -3.18 5.92 11.51
C LYS A 98 -2.54 7.24 11.10
N ALA A 99 -3.35 8.14 10.57
CA ALA A 99 -2.93 9.48 10.15
C ALA A 99 -1.86 10.07 11.10
N PRO A 100 -0.79 10.71 10.59
CA PRO A 100 0.04 11.55 11.44
C PRO A 100 -0.73 12.84 11.74
N ASN A 101 -1.61 12.79 12.73
CA ASN A 101 -2.02 13.96 13.49
C ASN A 101 -1.86 13.65 14.98
N SER A 102 -0.60 13.51 15.39
CA SER A 102 -0.16 13.73 16.78
C SER A 102 1.29 14.21 16.81
N SER A 103 1.67 15.12 15.91
CA SER A 103 2.80 16.03 16.15
C SER A 103 2.28 17.26 16.89
N SER A 104 2.09 17.09 18.20
CA SER A 104 2.23 18.16 19.19
C SER A 104 2.99 17.57 20.37
N GLN A 105 4.24 17.20 20.10
CA GLN A 105 5.27 17.14 21.14
C GLN A 105 6.21 18.32 20.90
N GLU A 106 5.78 19.52 21.30
CA GLU A 106 6.73 20.55 21.74
C GLU A 106 7.16 20.11 23.15
N LYS A 107 8.39 19.62 23.24
CA LYS A 107 8.96 19.11 24.48
C LYS A 107 9.45 20.28 25.34
N ARG A 108 9.00 20.30 26.60
CA ARG A 108 9.66 20.85 27.80
C ARG A 108 10.12 22.32 27.76
N MET A 109 9.56 23.11 28.69
CA MET A 109 10.36 23.63 29.82
C MET A 109 9.53 23.62 31.12
N PRO A 110 10.08 23.17 32.25
CA PRO A 110 9.54 23.45 33.57
C PRO A 110 10.01 24.86 33.98
N SER A 111 9.09 25.75 34.33
CA SER A 111 9.42 26.96 35.09
C SER A 111 8.55 27.02 36.33
N ILE A 112 9.15 26.49 37.39
CA ILE A 112 9.08 27.08 38.72
C ILE A 112 9.18 28.62 38.62
N PHE A 113 8.37 29.29 39.46
CA PHE A 113 8.37 30.71 39.87
C PHE A 113 7.34 31.69 39.27
N LYS A 114 6.68 32.39 40.22
CA LYS A 114 6.00 33.70 40.21
C LYS A 114 4.51 33.68 39.82
N TYR A 115 3.55 34.08 40.66
CA TYR A 115 3.52 34.79 41.95
C TYR A 115 2.35 34.24 42.79
#